data_AF-A0A4Z1HWH4-F1
#
_entry.id   AF-A0A4Z1HWH4-F1
#
_cell.length_a   1.000
_cell.length_b   1.000
_cell.length_c   1.000
_cell.angle_alpha   90.00
_cell.angle_beta   90.00
_cell.angle_gamma   90.00
#
_symmetry.space_group_name_H-M   'P 1'
#
loop_
_entity.id
_entity.type
_entity.pdbx_description
1 polymer ?
#
loop_
_entity_poly.entity_id
_entity_poly.type
_entity_poly.pdbx_seq_one_letter_code
_entity_poly.pdbx_strand_id
1 'polypeptide(L)'
;MIRAILHEALSKYPELIPSTLPDIYSNWKESYLNDEPTFEEMKRALEMFVEKASEFFKICIFIDGIDELAQLARSLARGNVKAVVSSRPINASVNVFRGCPTLRLQDLTRHDMDQYIRGNLVGHQAMCQMLRFDPRGARDLVSEIKLKAEGVFLWVRLVVRLLVDGLEAGDSVMDLQAKLQSLPRDLKDLYRRMLSRTLPEYQPLGVVTFAFAMHPLNEAFNRPVAPTNLDQYTWLYNSTEA
;
A
#
# COMPACT_ATOMS: atom_id res chain seq x y z
N MET A 1 6.89 -4.33 12.12
CA MET A 1 7.80 -3.73 11.13
C MET A 1 9.27 -3.86 11.51
N ILE A 2 9.74 -3.27 12.62
CA ILE A 2 11.16 -3.31 13.04
C ILE A 2 11.71 -4.74 13.11
N ARG A 3 10.95 -5.67 13.71
CA ARG A 3 11.28 -7.10 13.74
C ARG A 3 11.55 -7.69 12.35
N ALA A 4 10.74 -7.34 11.36
CA ALA A 4 10.91 -7.83 9.99
C ALA A 4 12.20 -7.29 9.35
N ILE A 5 12.51 -6.01 9.56
CA ILE A 5 13.75 -5.39 9.07
C ILE A 5 14.98 -6.07 9.70
N LEU A 6 14.97 -6.22 11.03
CA LEU A 6 16.07 -6.88 11.76
C LEU A 6 16.22 -8.34 11.35
N HIS A 7 15.11 -9.08 11.24
CA HIS A 7 15.12 -10.46 10.80
C HIS A 7 15.71 -10.58 9.39
N GLU A 8 15.19 -9.82 8.41
CA GLU A 8 15.69 -9.87 7.04
C GLU A 8 17.19 -9.52 6.95
N ALA A 9 17.60 -8.49 7.68
CA ALA A 9 18.99 -8.04 7.68
C ALA A 9 19.93 -9.05 8.34
N LEU A 10 19.60 -9.56 9.53
CA LEU A 10 20.42 -10.50 10.28
C LEU A 10 20.40 -11.92 9.68
N SER A 11 19.33 -12.32 9.00
CA SER A 11 19.32 -13.55 8.21
C SER A 11 20.30 -13.49 7.03
N LYS A 12 20.50 -12.31 6.43
CA LYS A 12 21.45 -12.10 5.34
C LYS A 12 22.89 -11.92 5.82
N TYR A 13 23.08 -11.31 6.99
CA TYR A 13 24.39 -11.01 7.59
C TYR A 13 24.47 -11.52 9.04
N PRO A 14 24.52 -12.84 9.27
CA PRO A 14 24.53 -13.42 10.62
C PRO A 14 25.73 -12.97 11.48
N GLU A 15 26.84 -12.60 10.85
CA GLU A 15 28.04 -12.09 11.52
C GLU A 15 27.81 -10.79 12.30
N LEU A 16 26.74 -10.06 11.99
CA LEU A 16 26.37 -8.83 12.68
C LEU A 16 25.51 -9.09 13.93
N ILE A 17 25.00 -10.31 14.14
CA ILE A 17 24.15 -10.66 15.29
C ILE A 17 24.83 -10.32 16.63
N PRO A 18 26.10 -10.71 16.90
CA PRO A 18 26.74 -10.41 18.18
C PRO A 18 26.87 -8.91 18.45
N SER A 19 27.06 -8.11 17.40
CA SER A 19 27.16 -6.65 17.51
C SER A 19 25.82 -5.94 17.62
N THR A 20 24.75 -6.56 17.10
CA THR A 20 23.39 -6.01 17.07
C THR A 20 22.60 -6.35 18.33
N LEU A 21 22.83 -7.53 18.90
CA LEU A 21 22.13 -8.06 20.07
C LEU A 21 23.14 -8.62 21.10
N PRO A 22 24.07 -7.81 21.62
CA PRO A 22 25.16 -8.27 22.47
C PRO A 22 24.67 -8.92 23.76
N ASP A 23 23.62 -8.39 24.37
CA ASP A 23 23.06 -8.89 25.63
C ASP A 23 22.40 -10.26 25.45
N ILE A 24 21.64 -10.44 24.36
CA ILE A 24 20.98 -11.71 24.03
C ILE A 24 22.02 -12.76 23.63
N TYR A 25 23.02 -12.36 22.85
CA TYR A 25 24.08 -13.25 22.39
C TYR A 25 24.96 -13.74 23.54
N SER A 26 25.32 -12.84 24.48
CA SER A 26 26.22 -13.18 25.60
C SER A 26 25.51 -13.92 26.73
N ASN A 27 24.22 -13.64 26.95
CA ASN A 27 23.44 -14.20 28.06
C ASN A 27 22.30 -15.11 27.59
N TRP A 28 22.48 -15.83 26.48
CA TRP A 28 21.44 -16.67 25.90
C TRP A 28 20.81 -17.63 26.93
N LYS A 29 19.48 -17.61 27.00
CA LYS A 29 18.65 -18.46 27.85
C LYS A 29 17.49 -19.04 27.04
N GLU A 30 17.10 -20.25 27.38
CA GLU A 30 15.98 -20.96 26.74
C GLU A 30 14.64 -20.20 26.91
N SER A 31 14.51 -19.36 27.95
CA SER A 31 13.35 -18.50 28.18
C SER A 31 13.11 -17.48 27.06
N TYR A 32 14.14 -17.04 26.33
CA TYR A 32 13.99 -16.08 25.23
C TYR A 32 13.22 -16.63 24.02
N LEU A 33 12.97 -17.95 23.96
CA LEU A 33 12.09 -18.53 22.95
C LEU A 33 10.62 -18.12 23.15
N ASN A 34 10.25 -17.76 24.38
CA ASN A 34 8.87 -17.45 24.75
C ASN A 34 8.63 -15.97 25.10
N ASP A 35 9.70 -15.21 25.37
CA ASP A 35 9.60 -13.79 25.70
C ASP A 35 9.67 -12.92 24.44
N GLU A 36 8.57 -12.22 24.12
CA GLU A 36 8.54 -11.29 22.99
C GLU A 36 9.30 -9.99 23.33
N PRO A 37 10.26 -9.55 22.50
CA PRO A 37 11.03 -8.34 22.76
C PRO A 37 10.14 -7.09 22.72
N THR A 38 10.40 -6.17 23.63
CA THR A 38 9.71 -4.89 23.69
C THR A 38 10.06 -4.01 22.50
N PHE A 39 9.20 -3.02 22.23
CA PHE A 39 9.46 -2.02 21.18
C PHE A 39 10.80 -1.29 21.36
N GLU A 40 11.13 -0.93 22.60
CA GLU A 40 12.36 -0.18 22.90
C GLU A 40 13.61 -1.05 22.70
N GLU A 41 13.55 -2.34 23.03
CA GLU A 41 14.63 -3.30 22.74
C GLU A 41 14.82 -3.48 21.23
N MET A 42 13.73 -3.65 20.48
CA MET A 42 13.79 -3.76 19.02
C MET A 42 14.34 -2.49 18.37
N LYS A 43 13.94 -1.32 18.87
CA LYS A 43 14.43 -0.03 18.38
C LYS A 43 15.94 0.12 18.63
N ARG A 44 16.41 -0.19 19.83
CA ARG A 44 17.85 -0.16 20.17
C ARG A 44 18.64 -1.13 19.30
N ALA A 45 18.13 -2.34 19.10
CA ALA A 45 18.75 -3.32 18.23
C ALA A 45 18.88 -2.80 16.79
N LEU A 46 17.84 -2.16 16.25
CA LEU A 46 17.91 -1.54 14.92
C LEU A 46 18.92 -0.40 14.85
N GLU A 47 18.97 0.46 15.87
CA GLU A 47 19.96 1.54 15.95
C GLU A 47 21.39 0.99 15.97
N MET A 48 21.67 -0.03 16.79
CA MET A 48 23.00 -0.68 16.85
C MET A 48 23.35 -1.40 15.55
N PHE A 49 22.40 -2.11 14.94
CA PHE A 49 22.60 -2.72 13.63
C PHE A 49 23.02 -1.67 12.61
N VAL A 50 22.26 -0.59 12.49
CA VAL A 50 22.51 0.46 11.49
C VAL A 50 23.86 1.14 11.75
N GLU A 51 24.18 1.44 13.01
CA GLU A 51 25.47 2.03 13.38
C GLU A 51 26.62 1.15 12.91
N LYS A 52 26.64 -0.14 13.30
CA LYS A 52 27.73 -1.07 12.99
C LYS A 52 27.79 -1.44 11.51
N ALA A 53 26.65 -1.74 10.91
CA ALA A 53 26.59 -2.11 9.50
C ALA A 53 27.01 -0.94 8.59
N SER A 54 26.74 0.31 8.97
CA SER A 54 27.08 1.49 8.17
C SER A 54 28.59 1.77 8.06
N GLU A 55 29.40 1.16 8.93
CA GLU A 55 30.87 1.19 8.86
C GLU A 55 31.39 0.39 7.65
N PHE A 56 30.66 -0.67 7.25
CA PHE A 56 31.08 -1.60 6.20
C PHE A 56 30.22 -1.48 4.93
N PHE A 57 28.96 -1.04 5.06
CA PHE A 57 27.98 -1.06 4.00
C PHE A 57 27.32 0.31 3.77
N LYS A 58 26.86 0.52 2.53
CA LYS A 58 25.86 1.56 2.22
C LYS A 58 24.48 0.95 2.36
N ILE A 59 23.69 1.45 3.29
CA ILE A 59 22.40 0.87 3.67
C ILE A 59 21.29 1.71 3.05
N CYS A 60 20.30 1.05 2.45
CA CYS A 60 19.07 1.69 1.99
C CYS A 60 17.87 0.97 2.60
N ILE A 61 17.08 1.69 3.40
CA ILE A 61 15.90 1.15 4.07
C ILE A 61 14.66 1.68 3.37
N PHE A 62 13.79 0.76 2.91
CA PHE A 62 12.50 1.09 2.31
C PHE A 62 11.39 0.80 3.32
N ILE A 63 10.58 1.80 3.65
CA ILE A 63 9.47 1.65 4.59
C ILE A 63 8.18 2.10 3.93
N ASP A 64 7.26 1.16 3.77
CA ASP A 64 5.91 1.45 3.27
C ASP A 64 4.97 1.69 4.46
N GLY A 65 4.38 2.89 4.56
CA GLY A 65 3.49 3.27 5.67
C GLY A 65 4.23 3.62 6.97
N ILE A 66 4.87 4.78 7.02
CA ILE A 66 5.75 5.20 8.14
C ILE A 66 5.05 5.97 9.29
N ASP A 67 3.73 6.04 9.32
CA ASP A 67 2.99 6.93 10.23
C ASP A 67 3.41 6.82 11.71
N GLU A 68 3.67 5.61 12.21
CA GLU A 68 4.08 5.40 13.61
C GLU A 68 5.60 5.51 13.86
N LEU A 69 6.44 5.41 12.82
CA LEU A 69 7.90 5.26 12.95
C LEU A 69 8.69 6.37 12.25
N ALA A 70 8.02 7.47 11.92
CA ALA A 70 8.61 8.60 11.20
C ALA A 70 9.87 9.18 11.87
N GLN A 71 9.82 9.37 13.19
CA GLN A 71 10.95 9.92 13.94
C GLN A 71 12.16 8.98 13.93
N LEU A 72 11.93 7.67 14.07
CA LEU A 72 12.96 6.66 14.03
C LEU A 72 13.59 6.56 12.62
N ALA A 73 12.78 6.51 11.56
CA ALA A 73 13.31 6.49 10.20
C ALA A 73 14.17 7.74 9.89
N ARG A 74 13.77 8.90 10.43
CA ARG A 74 14.55 10.13 10.30
C ARG A 74 15.85 10.09 11.08
N SER A 75 15.88 9.52 12.29
CA SER A 75 17.11 9.42 13.09
C SER A 75 18.13 8.46 12.48
N LEU A 76 17.66 7.38 11.84
CA LEU A 76 18.50 6.38 11.19
C LEU A 76 19.16 6.87 9.89
N ALA A 77 18.56 7.85 9.20
CA ALA A 77 19.04 8.36 7.91
C ALA A 77 20.27 9.29 8.06
N ARG A 78 21.44 8.71 8.37
CA ARG A 78 22.72 9.42 8.55
C ARG A 78 23.87 8.72 7.82
N GLY A 79 24.85 9.50 7.37
CA GLY A 79 26.08 8.96 6.78
C GLY A 79 25.82 8.06 5.56
N ASN A 80 26.19 6.77 5.69
CA ASN A 80 26.01 5.75 4.65
C ASN A 80 24.59 5.15 4.59
N VAL A 81 23.64 5.69 5.37
CA VAL A 81 22.28 5.16 5.49
C VAL A 81 21.29 6.09 4.80
N LYS A 82 20.54 5.56 3.85
CA LYS A 82 19.41 6.25 3.20
C LYS A 82 18.10 5.58 3.63
N ALA A 83 17.10 6.38 3.97
CA ALA A 83 15.75 5.91 4.21
C ALA A 83 14.82 6.46 3.12
N VAL A 84 14.09 5.57 2.46
CA VAL A 84 13.03 5.89 1.51
C VAL A 84 11.72 5.47 2.16
N VAL A 85 10.89 6.45 2.48
CA VAL A 85 9.66 6.22 3.25
C VAL A 85 8.44 6.64 2.44
N SER A 86 7.38 5.86 2.53
CA SER A 86 6.05 6.24 2.06
C SER A 86 5.16 6.61 3.25
N SER A 87 4.33 7.63 3.08
CA SER A 87 3.35 8.02 4.11
C SER A 87 2.10 8.60 3.47
N ARG A 88 0.98 8.52 4.18
CA ARG A 88 -0.15 9.42 3.89
C ARG A 88 0.27 10.86 4.20
N PRO A 89 -0.33 11.89 3.57
CA PRO A 89 -0.01 13.29 3.82
C PRO A 89 -0.62 13.78 5.15
N ILE A 90 -0.31 13.09 6.25
CA ILE A 90 -0.73 13.44 7.60
C ILE A 90 0.26 14.46 8.16
N ASN A 91 -0.26 15.51 8.82
CA ASN A 91 0.55 16.62 9.35
C ASN A 91 1.76 16.16 10.19
N ALA A 92 1.61 15.08 10.97
CA ALA A 92 2.68 14.51 11.78
C ALA A 92 3.89 14.06 10.92
N SER A 93 3.65 13.28 9.87
CA SER A 93 4.71 12.81 8.97
C SER A 93 5.31 13.96 8.16
N VAL A 94 4.48 14.89 7.66
CA VAL A 94 4.93 16.06 6.88
C VAL A 94 5.87 16.95 7.70
N ASN A 95 5.60 17.11 9.00
CA ASN A 95 6.45 17.90 9.88
C ASN A 95 7.80 17.22 10.16
N VAL A 96 7.82 15.90 10.39
CA VAL A 96 9.05 15.14 10.65
C VAL A 96 10.00 15.17 9.46
N PHE A 97 9.47 15.07 8.24
CA PHE A 97 10.27 15.04 7.01
C PHE A 97 10.40 16.39 6.32
N ARG A 98 10.06 17.50 7.00
CA ARG A 98 10.18 18.85 6.44
C ARG A 98 11.64 19.11 6.01
N GLY A 99 11.81 19.61 4.79
CA GLY A 99 13.13 19.87 4.20
C GLY A 99 13.84 18.63 3.60
N CYS A 100 13.20 17.46 3.62
CA CYS A 100 13.71 16.28 2.92
C CYS A 100 13.29 16.28 1.44
N PRO A 101 14.08 15.66 0.55
CA PRO A 101 13.63 15.34 -0.80
C PRO A 101 12.31 14.55 -0.74
N THR A 102 11.27 15.06 -1.39
CA THR A 102 9.91 14.48 -1.31
C THR A 102 9.36 14.29 -2.71
N LEU A 103 8.81 13.11 -2.97
CA LEU A 103 8.07 12.80 -4.18
C LEU A 103 6.57 12.78 -3.86
N ARG A 104 5.81 13.64 -4.53
CA ARG A 104 4.35 13.66 -4.43
C ARG A 104 3.79 12.80 -5.55
N LEU A 105 3.30 11.60 -5.22
CA LEU A 105 2.80 10.65 -6.21
C LEU A 105 1.71 11.27 -7.10
N GLN A 106 0.83 12.11 -6.53
CA GLN A 106 -0.22 12.83 -7.28
C GLN A 106 0.30 13.77 -8.38
N ASP A 107 1.54 14.23 -8.27
CA ASP A 107 2.15 15.10 -9.26
C ASP A 107 2.82 14.27 -10.37
N LEU A 108 3.25 13.04 -10.06
CA LEU A 108 3.90 12.12 -10.99
C LEU A 108 2.89 11.27 -11.79
N THR A 109 1.73 10.93 -11.23
CA THR A 109 0.73 10.07 -11.90
C THR A 109 -0.13 10.81 -12.92
N ARG A 110 -0.05 12.15 -13.02
CA ARG A 110 -0.93 12.94 -13.89
C ARG A 110 -0.84 12.54 -15.35
N HIS A 111 0.38 12.34 -15.84
CA HIS A 111 0.60 11.96 -17.24
C HIS A 111 -0.01 10.59 -17.54
N ASP A 112 0.22 9.62 -16.65
CA ASP A 112 -0.29 8.25 -16.81
C ASP A 112 -1.81 8.20 -16.74
N MET A 113 -2.43 8.99 -15.85
CA MET A 113 -3.88 9.16 -15.80
C MET A 113 -4.41 9.74 -17.12
N ASP A 114 -3.74 10.75 -17.68
CA ASP A 114 -4.11 11.34 -18.97
C ASP A 114 -4.06 10.32 -20.10
N GLN A 115 -2.97 9.56 -20.18
CA GLN A 115 -2.80 8.49 -21.17
C GLN A 115 -3.87 7.41 -21.01
N TYR A 116 -4.15 7.00 -19.77
CA TYR A 116 -5.15 5.98 -19.48
C TYR A 116 -6.56 6.42 -19.89
N ILE A 117 -6.97 7.64 -19.55
CA ILE A 117 -8.27 8.20 -19.95
C ILE A 117 -8.36 8.28 -21.48
N ARG A 118 -7.29 8.73 -22.15
CA ARG A 118 -7.28 8.82 -23.61
C ARG A 118 -7.40 7.45 -24.27
N GLY A 119 -6.64 6.46 -23.81
CA GLY A 119 -6.64 5.12 -24.40
C GLY A 119 -7.96 4.35 -24.18
N ASN A 120 -8.57 4.49 -23.00
CA ASN A 120 -9.70 3.64 -22.61
C ASN A 120 -11.06 4.33 -22.74
N LEU A 121 -11.14 5.65 -22.56
CA LEU A 121 -12.39 6.40 -22.70
C LEU A 121 -12.46 7.10 -24.04
N VAL A 122 -11.50 7.99 -24.35
CA VAL A 122 -11.54 8.82 -25.57
C VAL A 122 -11.39 7.97 -26.84
N GLY A 123 -10.52 6.96 -26.80
CA GLY A 123 -10.32 6.01 -27.88
C GLY A 123 -11.47 5.03 -28.09
N HIS A 124 -12.47 5.00 -27.19
CA HIS A 124 -13.61 4.10 -27.30
C HIS A 124 -14.50 4.49 -28.50
N GLN A 125 -14.99 3.51 -29.26
CA GLN A 125 -15.74 3.78 -30.50
C GLN A 125 -17.01 4.62 -30.22
N ALA A 126 -17.75 4.31 -29.16
CA ALA A 126 -18.93 5.08 -28.75
C ALA A 126 -18.58 6.53 -28.35
N MET A 127 -17.43 6.73 -27.68
CA MET A 127 -16.96 8.06 -27.30
C MET A 127 -16.50 8.87 -28.52
N CYS A 128 -15.91 8.22 -29.53
CA CYS A 128 -15.55 8.86 -30.79
C CYS A 128 -16.77 9.40 -31.54
N GLN A 129 -17.90 8.69 -31.49
CA GLN A 129 -19.16 9.18 -32.05
C GLN A 129 -19.66 10.39 -31.26
N MET A 130 -19.68 10.31 -29.93
CA MET A 130 -20.06 11.44 -29.08
C MET A 130 -19.22 12.69 -29.32
N LEU A 131 -17.90 12.55 -29.47
CA LEU A 131 -16.98 13.66 -29.77
C LEU A 131 -17.32 14.39 -31.07
N ARG A 132 -17.99 13.73 -32.04
CA ARG A 132 -18.43 14.37 -33.28
C ARG A 132 -19.70 15.20 -33.08
N PHE A 133 -20.61 14.75 -32.22
CA PHE A 133 -21.89 15.41 -31.98
C PHE A 133 -21.81 16.49 -30.89
N ASP A 134 -21.11 16.21 -29.79
CA ASP A 134 -20.86 17.16 -28.70
C ASP A 134 -19.38 17.12 -28.25
N PRO A 135 -18.49 17.81 -28.97
CA PRO A 135 -17.08 17.89 -28.62
C PRO A 135 -16.81 18.63 -27.31
N ARG A 136 -17.72 19.53 -26.88
CA ARG A 136 -17.54 20.30 -25.65
C ARG A 136 -17.86 19.44 -24.44
N GLY A 137 -19.03 18.81 -24.39
CA GLY A 137 -19.41 17.95 -23.27
C GLY A 137 -18.45 16.78 -23.07
N ALA A 138 -17.94 16.20 -24.15
CA ALA A 138 -16.93 15.14 -24.09
C ALA A 138 -15.58 15.63 -23.49
N ARG A 139 -15.14 16.85 -23.81
CA ARG A 139 -13.93 17.45 -23.22
C ARG A 139 -14.13 17.82 -21.76
N ASP A 140 -15.32 18.31 -21.41
CA ASP A 140 -15.67 18.66 -20.04
C ASP A 140 -15.72 17.41 -19.16
N LEU A 141 -16.29 16.31 -19.66
CA LEU A 141 -16.28 15.01 -18.99
C LEU A 141 -14.85 14.55 -18.66
N VAL A 142 -13.95 14.58 -19.64
CA VAL A 142 -12.53 14.20 -19.45
C VAL A 142 -11.84 15.12 -18.43
N SER A 143 -12.13 16.43 -18.47
CA SER A 143 -11.55 17.41 -17.55
C SER A 143 -12.06 17.20 -16.12
N GLU A 144 -13.33 16.88 -15.95
CA GLU A 144 -13.94 16.61 -14.65
C GLU A 144 -13.37 15.33 -14.01
N ILE A 145 -13.12 14.26 -14.78
CA ILE A 145 -12.46 13.04 -14.28
C ILE A 145 -11.09 13.39 -13.68
N LYS A 146 -10.28 14.17 -14.40
CA LYS A 146 -8.93 14.56 -13.94
C LYS A 146 -8.98 15.41 -12.67
N LEU A 147 -9.94 16.33 -12.60
CA LEU A 147 -10.12 17.20 -11.45
C LEU A 147 -10.54 16.40 -10.20
N LYS A 148 -11.50 15.48 -10.36
CA LYS A 148 -12.05 14.69 -9.24
C LYS A 148 -11.11 13.58 -8.76
N ALA A 149 -10.17 13.14 -9.60
CA ALA A 149 -9.23 12.08 -9.25
C ALA A 149 -8.24 12.47 -8.14
N GLU A 150 -7.92 13.76 -8.00
CA GLU A 150 -6.99 14.29 -6.98
C GLU A 150 -5.64 13.52 -6.91
N GLY A 151 -5.19 12.95 -8.03
CA GLY A 151 -3.94 12.16 -8.11
C GLY A 151 -4.09 10.65 -7.91
N VAL A 152 -5.29 10.16 -7.59
CA VAL A 152 -5.56 8.75 -7.28
C VAL A 152 -5.83 7.96 -8.57
N PHE A 153 -4.79 7.32 -9.11
CA PHE A 153 -4.90 6.54 -10.36
C PHE A 153 -5.98 5.45 -10.31
N LEU A 154 -6.12 4.77 -9.17
CA LEU A 154 -7.14 3.74 -8.98
C LEU A 154 -8.57 4.31 -9.09
N TRP A 155 -8.80 5.53 -8.61
CA TRP A 155 -10.07 6.23 -8.78
C TRP A 155 -10.36 6.45 -10.27
N VAL A 156 -9.39 6.94 -11.04
CA VAL A 156 -9.53 7.13 -12.50
C VAL A 156 -9.88 5.81 -13.18
N ARG A 157 -9.18 4.73 -12.85
CA ARG A 157 -9.43 3.41 -13.44
C ARG A 157 -10.86 2.93 -13.21
N LEU A 158 -11.35 3.06 -11.98
CA LEU A 158 -12.71 2.66 -11.62
C LEU A 158 -13.76 3.51 -12.32
N VAL A 159 -13.57 4.83 -12.33
CA VAL A 159 -14.52 5.77 -12.94
C VAL A 159 -14.56 5.66 -14.45
N VAL A 160 -13.40 5.55 -15.12
CA VAL A 160 -13.34 5.34 -16.57
C VAL A 160 -14.09 4.07 -16.95
N ARG A 161 -13.90 2.96 -16.20
CA ARG A 161 -14.65 1.72 -16.45
C ARG A 161 -16.15 1.92 -16.32
N LEU A 162 -16.62 2.57 -15.25
CA LEU A 162 -18.05 2.86 -15.07
C LEU A 162 -18.66 3.73 -16.19
N LEU A 163 -17.86 4.64 -16.76
CA LEU A 163 -18.29 5.49 -17.87
C LEU A 163 -18.28 4.72 -19.20
N VAL A 164 -17.31 3.83 -19.42
CA VAL A 164 -17.30 2.91 -20.57
C VAL A 164 -18.50 1.96 -20.52
N ASP A 165 -18.79 1.37 -19.37
CA ASP A 165 -19.99 0.52 -19.20
C ASP A 165 -21.28 1.32 -19.51
N GLY A 166 -21.33 2.61 -19.14
CA GLY A 166 -22.43 3.50 -19.51
C GLY A 166 -22.52 3.79 -21.01
N LEU A 167 -21.38 4.05 -21.65
CA LEU A 167 -21.30 4.23 -23.11
C LEU A 167 -21.81 3.00 -23.86
N GLU A 168 -21.44 1.80 -23.43
CA GLU A 168 -21.89 0.54 -24.01
C GLU A 168 -23.38 0.29 -23.79
N ALA A 169 -23.94 0.79 -22.67
CA ALA A 169 -25.37 0.77 -22.39
C ALA A 169 -26.18 1.83 -23.16
N GLY A 170 -25.51 2.73 -23.90
CA GLY A 170 -26.15 3.79 -24.67
C GLY A 170 -26.45 5.07 -23.89
N ASP A 171 -25.83 5.28 -22.73
CA ASP A 171 -25.94 6.53 -21.95
C ASP A 171 -25.54 7.73 -22.84
N SER A 172 -26.27 8.85 -22.73
CA SER A 172 -25.88 10.10 -23.39
C SER A 172 -24.73 10.81 -22.67
N VAL A 173 -24.15 11.86 -23.30
CA VAL A 173 -23.13 12.69 -22.63
C VAL A 173 -23.66 13.30 -21.33
N MET A 174 -24.92 13.72 -21.30
CA MET A 174 -25.56 14.27 -20.10
C MET A 174 -25.70 13.21 -19.00
N ASP A 175 -26.04 11.97 -19.37
CA ASP A 175 -26.16 10.86 -18.40
C ASP A 175 -24.80 10.49 -17.80
N LEU A 176 -23.76 10.45 -18.64
CA LEU A 176 -22.38 10.20 -18.20
C LEU A 176 -21.86 11.32 -17.30
N GLN A 177 -22.15 12.58 -17.62
CA GLN A 177 -21.81 13.74 -16.78
C GLN A 177 -22.54 13.67 -15.44
N ALA A 178 -23.86 13.40 -15.43
CA ALA A 178 -24.63 13.26 -14.20
C ALA A 178 -24.12 12.09 -13.35
N LYS A 179 -23.78 10.96 -13.98
CA LYS A 179 -23.15 9.80 -13.32
C LYS A 179 -21.82 10.23 -12.69
N LEU A 180 -20.92 10.87 -13.44
CA LEU A 180 -19.63 11.36 -12.94
C LEU A 180 -19.79 12.34 -11.77
N GLN A 181 -20.70 13.32 -11.88
CA GLN A 181 -20.96 14.31 -10.84
C GLN A 181 -21.41 13.65 -9.54
N SER A 182 -22.25 12.63 -9.63
CA SER A 182 -22.72 11.89 -8.44
C SER A 182 -21.59 11.12 -7.74
N LEU A 183 -20.51 10.74 -8.44
CA LEU A 183 -19.46 9.90 -7.85
C LEU A 183 -18.67 10.67 -6.78
N PRO A 184 -18.40 10.05 -5.63
CA PRO A 184 -17.57 10.66 -4.59
C PRO A 184 -16.13 10.79 -5.07
N ARG A 185 -15.44 11.84 -4.59
CA ARG A 185 -14.01 12.07 -4.87
C ARG A 185 -13.12 11.14 -4.06
N ASP A 186 -13.50 10.89 -2.81
CA ASP A 186 -12.78 9.98 -1.93
C ASP A 186 -12.93 8.52 -2.40
N LEU A 187 -11.81 7.80 -2.46
CA LEU A 187 -11.77 6.42 -2.94
C LEU A 187 -12.53 5.47 -2.01
N LYS A 188 -12.49 5.68 -0.69
CA LYS A 188 -13.20 4.84 0.28
C LYS A 188 -14.71 5.00 0.11
N ASP A 189 -15.18 6.24 -0.10
CA ASP A 189 -16.59 6.50 -0.42
C ASP A 189 -17.01 5.90 -1.77
N LEU A 190 -16.12 5.94 -2.77
CA LEU A 190 -16.37 5.31 -4.06
C LEU A 190 -16.56 3.79 -3.89
N TYR A 191 -15.70 3.14 -3.12
CA TYR A 191 -15.84 1.72 -2.78
C TYR A 191 -17.14 1.43 -2.02
N ARG A 192 -17.47 2.23 -1.00
CA ARG A 192 -18.73 2.08 -0.25
C ARG A 192 -19.94 2.11 -1.19
N ARG A 193 -19.96 3.06 -2.14
CA ARG A 193 -21.03 3.19 -3.12
C ARG A 193 -21.09 2.00 -4.10
N MET A 194 -19.94 1.46 -4.49
CA MET A 194 -19.89 0.27 -5.37
C MET A 194 -20.40 -0.97 -4.62
N LEU A 195 -19.94 -1.18 -3.39
CA LEU A 195 -20.36 -2.30 -2.56
C LEU A 195 -21.84 -2.23 -2.18
N SER A 196 -22.38 -1.04 -1.91
CA SER A 196 -23.82 -0.88 -1.61
C SER A 196 -24.73 -1.23 -2.80
N ARG A 197 -24.18 -1.29 -4.02
CA ARG A 197 -24.91 -1.67 -5.23
C ARG A 197 -24.79 -3.16 -5.56
N THR A 198 -23.87 -3.88 -4.91
CA THR A 198 -23.85 -5.36 -5.00
C THR A 198 -25.01 -5.93 -4.18
N LEU A 199 -25.65 -6.97 -4.73
CA LEU A 199 -26.75 -7.72 -4.09
C LEU A 199 -26.40 -8.07 -2.63
N PRO A 200 -27.33 -7.94 -1.67
CA PRO A 200 -27.06 -8.17 -0.25
C PRO A 200 -26.40 -9.54 0.04
N GLU A 201 -26.70 -10.55 -0.77
CA GLU A 201 -26.16 -11.90 -0.69
C GLU A 201 -24.66 -11.99 -0.99
N TYR A 202 -24.11 -11.05 -1.77
CA TYR A 202 -22.70 -11.03 -2.18
C TYR A 202 -21.86 -10.00 -1.42
N GLN A 203 -22.48 -9.13 -0.62
CA GLN A 203 -21.78 -8.16 0.22
C GLN A 203 -20.84 -8.80 1.25
N PRO A 204 -21.22 -9.91 1.93
CA PRO A 204 -20.31 -10.62 2.84
C PRO A 204 -19.07 -11.12 2.10
N LEU A 205 -19.23 -11.71 0.91
CA LEU A 205 -18.12 -12.25 0.11
C LEU A 205 -17.18 -11.15 -0.40
N GLY A 206 -17.72 -10.00 -0.80
CA GLY A 206 -16.94 -8.83 -1.22
C GLY A 206 -16.11 -8.21 -0.09
N VAL A 207 -16.69 -8.10 1.11
CA VAL A 207 -15.98 -7.63 2.31
C VAL A 207 -14.90 -8.62 2.72
N VAL A 208 -15.20 -9.92 2.70
CA VAL A 208 -14.23 -10.99 3.03
C VAL A 208 -13.06 -10.99 2.05
N THR A 209 -13.33 -10.89 0.74
CA THR A 209 -12.27 -10.85 -0.29
C THR A 209 -11.41 -9.59 -0.17
N PHE A 210 -12.00 -8.43 0.14
CA PHE A 210 -11.26 -7.20 0.37
C PHE A 210 -10.44 -7.26 1.67
N ALA A 211 -10.97 -7.88 2.72
CA ALA A 211 -10.23 -8.12 3.97
C ALA A 211 -9.03 -9.05 3.75
N PHE A 212 -9.21 -10.15 3.00
CA PHE A 212 -8.09 -11.03 2.61
C PHE A 212 -7.04 -10.31 1.75
N ALA A 213 -7.45 -9.40 0.87
CA ALA A 213 -6.52 -8.62 0.04
C ALA A 213 -5.78 -7.52 0.81
N MET A 214 -6.35 -7.06 1.94
CA MET A 214 -5.79 -6.01 2.79
C MET A 214 -4.95 -6.56 3.96
N HIS A 215 -4.99 -7.87 4.21
CA HIS A 215 -4.03 -8.53 5.09
C HIS A 215 -2.70 -8.72 4.35
N PRO A 216 -1.53 -8.45 4.98
CA PRO A 216 -0.25 -8.83 4.41
C PRO A 216 -0.24 -10.34 4.19
N LEU A 217 -0.15 -10.75 2.92
CA LEU A 217 0.20 -12.12 2.56
C LEU A 217 1.67 -12.36 2.95
N ASN A 218 1.90 -12.82 4.17
CA ASN A 218 2.95 -13.81 4.45
C ASN A 218 2.33 -15.17 4.07
N GLU A 219 2.93 -16.08 3.29
CA GLU A 219 4.28 -16.25 2.75
C GLU A 219 4.22 -17.20 1.53
N ALA A 220 5.36 -17.37 0.85
CA ALA A 220 5.56 -18.06 -0.43
C ALA A 220 5.63 -19.62 -0.36
N PHE A 221 5.73 -20.22 -1.56
CA PHE A 221 5.72 -21.63 -1.99
C PHE A 221 6.68 -22.65 -1.29
N ASN A 222 6.18 -23.89 -1.08
CA ASN A 222 6.73 -25.28 -1.28
C ASN A 222 8.27 -25.55 -1.12
N ARG A 223 8.84 -26.65 -0.55
CA ARG A 223 8.51 -28.07 -0.16
C ARG A 223 9.84 -28.78 0.27
N PRO A 224 9.96 -30.09 0.65
CA PRO A 224 9.11 -31.07 1.39
C PRO A 224 9.85 -31.85 2.56
N VAL A 225 9.22 -32.20 3.72
CA VAL A 225 8.54 -33.47 4.20
C VAL A 225 9.50 -34.68 4.47
N ALA A 226 9.51 -35.43 5.60
CA ALA A 226 8.44 -36.14 6.35
C ALA A 226 8.92 -36.68 7.74
N PRO A 227 8.05 -37.13 8.70
CA PRO A 227 6.69 -37.70 8.52
C PRO A 227 5.57 -36.85 9.15
N THR A 228 4.52 -36.40 8.45
CA THR A 228 3.33 -37.04 7.80
C THR A 228 2.06 -37.22 8.66
N ASN A 229 1.84 -36.41 9.70
CA ASN A 229 0.46 -36.02 10.01
C ASN A 229 0.41 -34.64 10.70
N LEU A 230 0.04 -33.61 9.95
CA LEU A 230 -0.07 -32.23 10.43
C LEU A 230 -1.43 -31.91 11.07
N ASP A 231 -2.39 -32.85 11.02
CA ASP A 231 -3.72 -32.69 11.62
C ASP A 231 -3.69 -32.73 13.17
N GLN A 232 -2.54 -33.01 13.78
CA GLN A 232 -2.38 -33.07 15.23
C GLN A 232 -1.97 -31.73 15.87
N TYR A 233 -1.66 -30.70 15.09
CA TYR A 233 -1.33 -29.37 15.60
C TYR A 233 -2.54 -28.42 15.50
N THR A 234 -3.57 -28.73 16.28
CA THR A 234 -4.84 -27.97 16.35
C THR A 234 -4.69 -26.53 16.88
N TRP A 235 -3.55 -26.16 17.48
CA TRP A 235 -3.27 -24.79 17.92
C TRP A 235 -2.94 -23.82 16.77
N LEU A 236 -2.60 -24.33 15.58
CA LEU A 236 -2.34 -23.51 14.39
C LEU A 236 -3.61 -22.96 13.73
N TYR A 237 -4.81 -23.40 14.15
CA TYR A 237 -6.09 -23.05 13.52
C TYR A 237 -7.06 -22.26 14.40
N ASN A 238 -6.81 -22.12 15.72
CA ASN A 238 -7.72 -21.43 16.63
C ASN A 238 -7.07 -20.19 17.24
N SER A 239 -7.26 -19.05 16.58
CA SER A 239 -7.23 -17.72 17.20
C SER A 239 -8.15 -16.76 16.44
N THR A 240 -9.43 -17.12 16.39
CA THR A 240 -10.53 -16.17 16.42
C THR A 240 -11.05 -16.15 17.85
N GLU A 241 -10.72 -15.11 18.61
CA GLU A 241 -11.50 -14.50 19.71
C GLU A 241 -10.59 -13.66 20.61
N ALA A 242 -10.65 -12.33 20.42
CA ALA A 242 -10.58 -11.23 21.41
C ALA A 242 -10.05 -9.96 20.73
#